data_AF-A0A537W3A6-F1
#
_entry.id   AF-A0A537W3A6-F1
#
_cell.length_a   1.000
_cell.length_b   1.000
_cell.length_c   1.000
_cell.angle_alpha   90.00
_cell.angle_beta   90.00
_cell.angle_gamma   90.00
#
_symmetry.space_group_name_H-M   'P 1'
#
loop_
_entity.id
_entity.type
_entity.pdbx_description
1 polymer ?
#
loop_
_entity_poly.entity_id
_entity_poly.type
_entity_poly.pdbx_seq_one_letter_code
_entity_poly.pdbx_strand_id
1 'polypeptide(L)'
;MSGSNNRVAGELIAQIRRTSGLTQAELARRSGLQSSVLSAYEHARRQPSVAALARIARAAGLELEISTLADADALERSGEVLIQVLELADRMPSKQRGELTYPPLIRLAS
;
A
#
# COMPACT_ATOMS: atom_id res chain seq x y z
N MET A 1 4.92 23.51 -14.58
CA MET A 1 5.03 22.12 -14.08
C MET A 1 4.67 21.97 -12.59
N SER A 2 5.00 22.91 -11.69
CA SER A 2 4.74 22.80 -10.23
C SER A 2 3.26 22.58 -9.83
N GLY A 3 2.31 23.19 -10.56
CA GLY A 3 0.87 23.06 -10.26
C GLY A 3 0.28 21.66 -10.47
N SER A 4 0.86 20.85 -11.36
CA SER A 4 0.39 19.48 -11.62
C SER A 4 0.73 18.56 -10.45
N ASN A 5 1.95 18.63 -9.93
CA ASN A 5 2.39 17.80 -8.80
C ASN A 5 1.61 18.09 -7.51
N ASN A 6 1.25 19.35 -7.27
CA ASN A 6 0.48 19.70 -6.08
C ASN A 6 -0.96 19.15 -6.13
N ARG A 7 -1.57 19.14 -7.32
CA ARG A 7 -2.89 18.54 -7.53
C ARG A 7 -2.85 17.03 -7.30
N VAL A 8 -1.85 16.34 -7.85
CA VAL A 8 -1.66 14.89 -7.65
C VAL A 8 -1.49 14.54 -6.15
N ALA A 9 -0.66 15.31 -5.43
CA ALA A 9 -0.48 15.09 -3.99
C ALA A 9 -1.76 15.33 -3.19
N GLY A 10 -2.53 16.37 -3.52
CA GLY A 10 -3.82 16.65 -2.88
C GLY A 10 -4.86 15.55 -3.12
N GLU A 11 -4.95 15.05 -4.36
CA GLU A 11 -5.82 13.93 -4.73
C GLU A 11 -5.45 12.65 -3.99
N LEU A 12 -4.15 12.33 -3.89
CA LEU A 12 -3.65 11.18 -3.14
C LEU A 12 -4.03 11.26 -1.65
N ILE A 13 -3.85 12.42 -1.01
CA ILE A 13 -4.24 12.61 0.39
C ILE A 13 -5.75 12.42 0.57
N ALA A 14 -6.55 13.00 -0.32
CA ALA A 14 -8.00 12.85 -0.27
C ALA A 14 -8.43 11.39 -0.50
N GLN A 15 -7.72 10.67 -1.36
CA GLN A 15 -7.94 9.25 -1.61
C GLN A 15 -7.65 8.41 -0.36
N ILE A 16 -6.45 8.55 0.22
CA ILE A 16 -6.03 7.87 1.46
C ILE A 16 -7.07 8.07 2.56
N ARG A 17 -7.55 9.31 2.73
CA ARG A 17 -8.56 9.65 3.71
C ARG A 17 -9.88 8.89 3.47
N ARG A 18 -10.36 8.91 2.24
CA ARG A 18 -11.64 8.30 1.85
C ARG A 18 -11.61 6.78 1.96
N THR A 19 -10.54 6.13 1.48
CA THR A 19 -10.39 4.67 1.58
C THR A 19 -10.24 4.19 3.01
N SER A 20 -9.69 5.03 3.89
CA SER A 20 -9.53 4.72 5.32
C SER A 20 -10.75 5.08 6.17
N GLY A 21 -11.83 5.61 5.56
CA GLY A 21 -13.05 5.99 6.27
C GLY A 21 -12.89 7.16 7.24
N LEU A 22 -11.86 8.01 7.06
CA LEU A 22 -11.53 9.09 8.00
C LEU A 22 -12.13 10.44 7.55
N THR A 23 -12.48 11.29 8.51
CA THR A 23 -12.75 12.71 8.24
C THR A 23 -11.44 13.49 8.11
N GLN A 24 -11.48 14.71 7.56
CA GLN A 24 -10.29 15.55 7.47
C GLN A 24 -9.72 15.86 8.86
N ALA A 25 -10.59 16.16 9.83
CA ALA A 25 -10.19 16.41 11.20
C ALA A 25 -9.52 15.18 11.84
N GLU A 26 -10.06 13.98 11.59
CA GLU A 26 -9.51 12.75 12.17
C GLU A 26 -8.16 12.38 11.56
N LEU A 27 -8.03 12.45 10.23
CA LEU A 27 -6.74 12.20 9.58
C LEU A 27 -5.69 13.25 9.99
N ALA A 28 -6.07 14.52 10.09
CA ALA A 28 -5.16 15.56 10.56
C ALA A 28 -4.68 15.28 11.99
N ARG A 29 -5.61 14.96 12.90
CA ARG A 29 -5.31 14.61 14.30
C ARG A 29 -4.35 13.43 14.39
N ARG A 30 -4.66 12.31 13.71
CA ARG A 30 -3.79 11.12 13.68
C ARG A 30 -2.42 11.41 13.07
N SER A 31 -2.36 12.29 12.08
CA SER A 31 -1.12 12.70 11.43
C SER A 31 -0.32 13.73 12.23
N GLY A 32 -0.85 14.27 13.33
CA GLY A 32 -0.24 15.38 14.10
C GLY A 32 -0.23 16.71 13.33
N LEU A 33 -1.19 16.92 12.43
CA LEU A 33 -1.37 18.13 11.62
C LEU A 33 -2.61 18.91 12.09
N GLN A 34 -2.65 20.20 11.78
CA GLN A 34 -3.88 20.97 11.91
C GLN A 34 -4.84 20.63 10.76
N SER A 35 -6.15 20.61 11.06
CA SER A 35 -7.19 20.35 10.04
C SER A 35 -7.14 21.35 8.87
N SER A 36 -6.76 22.60 9.14
CA SER A 36 -6.55 23.64 8.13
C SER A 36 -5.40 23.31 7.17
N VAL A 37 -4.32 22.73 7.69
CA VAL A 37 -3.15 22.31 6.90
C VAL A 37 -3.51 21.13 6.01
N LEU A 38 -4.23 20.13 6.54
CA LEU A 38 -4.71 19.00 5.73
C LEU A 38 -5.66 19.46 4.62
N SER A 39 -6.58 20.38 4.93
CA SER A 39 -7.47 20.98 3.93
C SER A 39 -6.68 21.74 2.85
N ALA A 40 -5.67 22.52 3.24
CA ALA A 40 -4.80 23.21 2.27
C ALA A 40 -4.05 22.24 1.34
N TYR A 41 -3.66 21.06 1.84
CA TYR A 41 -3.07 20.00 1.03
C TYR A 41 -4.09 19.37 0.07
N GLU A 42 -5.26 18.94 0.55
CA GLU A 42 -6.28 18.30 -0.30
C GLU A 42 -6.76 19.23 -1.44
N HIS A 43 -6.75 20.55 -1.23
CA HIS A 43 -7.15 21.53 -2.23
C HIS A 43 -5.98 22.08 -3.07
N ALA A 44 -4.79 21.48 -2.99
CA ALA A 44 -3.58 21.94 -3.69
C ALA A 44 -3.25 23.43 -3.48
N ARG A 45 -3.61 23.98 -2.32
CA ARG A 45 -3.25 25.36 -1.91
C ARG A 45 -1.86 25.41 -1.28
N ARG A 46 -1.38 24.27 -0.78
CA ARG A 46 -0.03 24.11 -0.22
C ARG A 46 0.52 22.75 -0.64
N GLN A 47 1.81 22.68 -0.93
CA GLN A 47 2.46 21.41 -1.23
C GLN A 47 2.91 20.70 0.06
N PRO A 48 2.53 19.44 0.28
CA PRO A 48 3.05 18.65 1.38
C PRO A 48 4.51 18.24 1.09
N SER A 49 5.34 18.18 2.14
CA SER A 49 6.65 17.52 2.03
C SER A 49 6.47 16.01 1.98
N VAL A 50 7.50 15.29 1.52
CA VAL A 50 7.53 13.81 1.58
C VAL A 50 7.32 13.30 3.00
N ALA A 51 7.93 13.96 3.99
CA ALA A 51 7.74 13.63 5.40
C ALA A 51 6.29 13.82 5.88
N ALA A 52 5.60 14.85 5.39
CA ALA A 52 4.18 15.07 5.69
C ALA A 52 3.31 14.01 5.04
N LEU A 53 3.56 13.66 3.77
CA LEU A 53 2.87 12.56 3.07
C LEU A 53 3.06 11.22 3.79
N ALA A 54 4.28 10.89 4.20
CA ALA A 54 4.58 9.65 4.94
C ALA A 54 3.90 9.61 6.32
N ARG A 55 3.75 10.76 6.99
CA ARG A 55 2.97 10.85 8.24
C ARG A 55 1.48 10.62 7.99
N ILE A 56 0.94 11.21 6.93
CA ILE A 56 -0.47 11.06 6.54
C ILE A 56 -0.78 9.60 6.17
N ALA A 57 0.08 8.94 5.39
CA ALA A 57 -0.06 7.54 5.05
C ALA A 57 -0.07 6.66 6.32
N ARG A 58 0.92 6.82 7.21
CA ARG A 58 1.00 6.05 8.46
C ARG A 58 -0.21 6.26 9.37
N ALA A 59 -0.71 7.48 9.47
CA ALA A 59 -1.92 7.81 10.23
C ALA A 59 -3.18 7.10 9.71
N ALA A 60 -3.17 6.71 8.44
CA ALA A 60 -4.22 5.95 7.77
C ALA A 60 -3.94 4.43 7.77
N GLY A 61 -2.85 3.96 8.38
CA GLY A 61 -2.46 2.54 8.36
C GLY A 61 -1.80 2.10 7.06
N LEU A 62 -1.27 3.04 6.28
CA LEU A 62 -0.57 2.79 5.02
C LEU A 62 0.92 3.12 5.15
N GLU A 63 1.72 2.54 4.27
CA GLU A 63 3.13 2.87 4.11
C GLU A 63 3.36 3.65 2.82
N LEU A 64 4.22 4.66 2.85
CA LEU A 64 4.59 5.42 1.65
C LEU A 64 5.86 4.79 1.07
N GLU A 65 5.72 4.21 -0.11
CA GLU A 65 6.83 3.70 -0.90
C GLU A 65 7.18 4.68 -2.03
N ILE A 66 8.48 4.86 -2.28
CA ILE A 66 8.99 5.65 -3.40
C ILE A 66 9.85 4.71 -4.23
N SER A 67 9.37 4.40 -5.41
CA SER A 67 10.04 3.55 -6.39
C SER A 67 10.42 4.36 -7.62
N THR A 68 11.41 3.85 -8.34
CA THR A 68 11.78 4.38 -9.66
C THR A 68 10.85 3.79 -10.72
N LEU A 69 10.68 4.48 -11.85
CA LEU A 69 9.90 3.90 -12.96
C LEU A 69 10.52 2.60 -13.51
N ALA A 70 11.83 2.38 -13.30
CA ALA A 70 12.51 1.13 -13.61
C ALA A 70 12.11 -0.05 -12.69
N ASP A 71 11.40 0.21 -11.58
CA ASP A 71 10.79 -0.84 -10.77
C ASP A 71 9.53 -1.43 -11.44
N ALA A 72 8.94 -0.76 -12.44
CA ALA A 72 7.97 -1.42 -13.33
C ALA A 72 8.64 -2.60 -14.06
N ASP A 73 9.90 -2.44 -14.47
CA ASP A 73 10.71 -3.53 -15.03
C ASP A 73 10.95 -4.63 -13.98
N ALA A 74 10.89 -4.31 -12.68
CA ALA A 74 11.01 -5.32 -11.62
C ALA A 74 9.75 -6.19 -11.52
N LEU A 75 8.56 -5.61 -11.74
CA LEU A 75 7.32 -6.39 -11.87
C LEU A 75 7.33 -7.25 -13.12
N GLU A 76 7.79 -6.71 -14.25
CA GLU A 76 7.97 -7.46 -15.51
C GLU A 76 8.93 -8.64 -15.31
N ARG A 77 10.12 -8.40 -14.73
CA ARG A 77 11.08 -9.43 -14.33
C ARG A 77 10.48 -10.47 -13.38
N SER A 78 9.69 -10.03 -12.39
CA SER A 78 9.02 -10.95 -11.46
C SER A 78 7.99 -11.84 -12.18
N GLY A 79 7.30 -11.29 -13.19
CA GLY A 79 6.41 -12.04 -14.07
C GLY A 79 7.14 -13.09 -14.90
N GLU A 80 8.26 -12.72 -15.52
CA GLU A 80 9.10 -13.66 -16.29
C GLU A 80 9.63 -14.79 -15.40
N VAL A 81 10.12 -14.46 -14.20
CA VAL A 81 10.60 -15.46 -13.23
C VAL A 81 9.46 -16.38 -12.79
N LEU A 82 8.26 -15.86 -12.54
CA LEU A 82 7.10 -16.68 -12.17
C LEU A 82 6.76 -17.68 -13.29
N ILE A 83 6.75 -17.24 -14.55
CA ILE A 83 6.53 -18.13 -15.69
C ILE A 83 7.57 -19.26 -15.72
N GLN A 84 8.85 -18.92 -15.57
CA GLN A 84 9.94 -19.92 -15.55
C GLN A 84 9.78 -20.92 -14.38
N VAL A 85 9.37 -20.45 -13.21
CA VAL A 85 9.12 -21.30 -12.03
C VAL A 85 7.93 -22.23 -12.27
N LEU A 86 6.84 -21.74 -12.88
CA LEU A 86 5.66 -22.54 -13.20
C LEU A 86 6.00 -23.61 -14.25
N GLU A 87 6.71 -23.24 -15.31
CA GLU A 87 7.18 -24.19 -16.32
C GLU A 87 8.08 -25.28 -15.72
N LEU A 88 8.95 -24.90 -14.78
CA LEU A 88 9.76 -25.85 -14.04
C LEU A 88 8.88 -26.79 -13.21
N ALA A 89 7.91 -26.24 -12.47
CA ALA A 89 7.01 -27.03 -11.63
C ALA A 89 6.20 -28.05 -12.44
N ASP A 90 5.75 -27.68 -13.64
CA ASP A 90 5.04 -28.59 -14.57
C ASP A 90 5.92 -29.75 -15.05
N ARG A 91 7.23 -29.52 -15.18
CA ARG A 91 8.21 -30.54 -15.57
C ARG A 91 8.68 -31.41 -14.39
N MET A 92 8.40 -30.98 -13.16
CA MET A 92 8.78 -31.75 -11.99
C MET A 92 7.78 -32.89 -11.75
N PRO A 93 8.25 -34.11 -11.44
CA PRO A 93 7.36 -35.19 -11.06
C PRO A 93 6.70 -34.84 -9.72
N SER A 94 5.46 -34.36 -9.77
CA SER A 94 4.67 -34.13 -8.58
C SER A 94 4.09 -35.47 -8.09
N LYS A 95 4.44 -35.88 -6.87
CA LYS A 95 3.65 -36.88 -6.16
C LYS A 95 2.44 -36.13 -5.62
N GLN A 96 1.23 -36.44 -6.10
CA GLN A 96 0.02 -36.03 -5.39
C GLN A 96 0.18 -36.47 -3.94
N ARG A 97 0.39 -35.51 -3.03
CA ARG A 97 0.20 -35.80 -1.62
C ARG A 97 -1.29 -36.10 -1.48
N GLY A 98 -1.61 -37.30 -1.03
CA GLY A 98 -2.98 -37.68 -0.70
C GLY A 98 -3.60 -36.67 0.28
N GLU A 99 -4.92 -36.77 0.46
CA GLU A 99 -5.68 -35.91 1.35
C GLU A 99 -4.93 -35.71 2.68
N LEU A 100 -4.60 -34.46 3.00
CA LEU A 100 -3.87 -34.11 4.21
C LEU A 100 -4.72 -34.57 5.40
N THR A 101 -4.37 -35.73 5.96
CA THR A 101 -4.99 -36.23 7.17
C THR A 101 -4.41 -35.42 8.31
N TYR A 102 -5.04 -34.29 8.60
CA TYR A 102 -4.67 -33.51 9.77
C TYR A 102 -4.93 -34.37 11.01
N PRO A 103 -3.96 -34.44 11.95
CA PRO A 103 -4.24 -35.03 13.24
C PRO A 103 -5.43 -34.30 13.88
N PRO A 104 -6.28 -35.01 14.64
CA PRO A 104 -7.45 -34.39 15.27
C PRO A 104 -7.00 -33.17 16.08
N LEU A 105 -7.66 -32.04 15.87
CA LEU A 105 -7.36 -30.81 16.61
C LEU A 105 -7.57 -31.09 18.09
N ILE A 106 -6.47 -31.22 18.82
CA ILE A 106 -6.50 -31.26 20.28
C ILE A 106 -6.98 -29.86 20.69
N ARG A 107 -8.25 -29.75 21.07
CA ARG A 107 -8.72 -28.56 21.79
C ARG A 107 -7.98 -28.55 23.12
N LEU A 108 -6.99 -27.66 23.22
CA LEU A 108 -6.43 -27.25 24.50
C LEU A 108 -7.55 -26.52 25.25
N ALA A 109 -8.29 -27.28 26.05
CA ALA A 109 -9.22 -26.73 27.01
C ALA A 109 -8.40 -26.11 28.15
N SER A 110 -8.65 -24.82 28.39
CA SER A 110 -8.26 -24.03 29.55
C SER A 110 -8.89 -24.56 30.83
#